data_AF-A0A1Y0IKT8-F1
#
_entry.id   AF-A0A1Y0IKT8-F1
#
_cell.length_a   1.000
_cell.length_b   1.000
_cell.length_c   1.000
_cell.angle_alpha   90.00
_cell.angle_beta   90.00
_cell.angle_gamma   90.00
#
_symmetry.space_group_name_H-M   'P 1'
#
loop_
_entity.id
_entity.type
_entity.pdbx_description
1 polymer ?
#
loop_
_entity_poly.entity_id
_entity_poly.type
_entity_poly.pdbx_seq_one_letter_code
_entity_poly.pdbx_strand_id
1 'polypeptide(L)'
;MEEERQFYAVRDYLREHRRSTIYELSDSTETPVSLIIKWIRDGRISTSDHPELHYPCESCGAPTLEGKYCKPCKDRLTKGFEQTRQELTEHRNNEQNRSAYYHRRNN
;
A
#
# COMPACT_ATOMS: atom_id res chain seq x y z
N MET A 1 -4.09 -21.52 -16.04
CA MET A 1 -2.92 -22.15 -16.70
C MET A 1 -2.06 -21.18 -17.51
N GLU A 2 -2.55 -20.02 -17.99
CA GLU A 2 -1.66 -19.01 -18.62
C GLU A 2 -0.99 -18.08 -17.60
N GLU A 3 -1.78 -17.45 -16.73
CA GLU A 3 -1.27 -16.54 -15.69
C GLU A 3 -0.24 -17.21 -14.77
N GLU A 4 -0.39 -18.51 -14.48
CA GLU A 4 0.57 -19.27 -13.68
C GLU A 4 1.91 -19.43 -14.41
N ARG A 5 1.90 -19.70 -15.73
CA ARG A 5 3.13 -19.80 -16.51
C ARG A 5 3.88 -18.46 -16.55
N GLN A 6 3.15 -17.38 -16.79
CA GLN A 6 3.70 -16.02 -16.75
C GLN A 6 4.25 -15.68 -15.35
N PHE A 7 3.55 -16.06 -14.29
CA PHE A 7 4.01 -15.87 -12.92
C PHE A 7 5.34 -16.59 -12.65
N TYR A 8 5.46 -17.85 -13.08
CA TYR A 8 6.71 -18.60 -12.94
C TYR A 8 7.84 -18.00 -13.76
N ALA A 9 7.57 -17.57 -15.00
CA ALA A 9 8.56 -16.90 -15.84
C ALA A 9 9.09 -15.60 -15.19
N VAL A 10 8.18 -14.74 -14.70
CA VAL A 10 8.53 -13.52 -13.97
C VAL A 10 9.37 -13.83 -12.73
N ARG A 11 8.95 -14.81 -11.93
CA ARG A 11 9.67 -15.20 -10.71
C ARG A 11 11.08 -15.71 -11.03
N ASP A 12 11.23 -16.55 -12.04
CA ASP A 12 12.50 -17.15 -12.39
C ASP A 12 13.45 -16.10 -13.02
N TYR A 13 12.92 -15.19 -13.85
CA TYR A 13 13.68 -14.06 -14.38
C TYR A 13 14.19 -13.12 -13.29
N LEU A 14 13.35 -12.77 -12.31
CA LEU A 14 13.78 -11.93 -11.18
C LEU A 14 14.91 -12.57 -10.35
N ARG A 15 14.97 -13.91 -10.25
CA ARG A 15 16.05 -14.59 -9.54
C ARG A 15 17.40 -14.42 -10.22
N GLU A 16 17.42 -14.43 -11.55
CA GLU A 16 18.63 -14.29 -12.36
C GLU A 16 19.02 -12.81 -12.56
N HIS A 17 18.02 -11.92 -12.65
CA HIS A 17 18.20 -10.50 -12.95
C HIS A 17 17.66 -9.59 -11.85
N ARG A 18 18.45 -9.40 -10.80
CA ARG A 18 18.04 -8.61 -9.62
C ARG A 18 17.80 -7.12 -9.90
N ARG A 19 18.42 -6.56 -10.94
CA ARG A 19 18.36 -5.13 -11.27
C ARG A 19 17.48 -4.81 -12.48
N SER A 20 16.59 -5.72 -12.86
CA SER A 20 15.69 -5.46 -13.98
C SER A 20 14.57 -4.50 -13.60
N THR A 21 14.22 -3.65 -14.56
CA THR A 21 13.06 -2.77 -14.45
C THR A 21 11.77 -3.55 -14.72
N ILE A 22 10.62 -2.99 -14.34
CA ILE A 22 9.32 -3.63 -14.61
C ILE A 22 9.02 -3.74 -16.11
N TYR A 23 9.57 -2.84 -16.93
CA TYR A 23 9.43 -2.85 -18.38
C TYR A 23 10.28 -3.94 -19.03
N GLU A 24 11.55 -4.06 -18.63
CA GLU A 24 12.43 -5.14 -19.10
C GLU A 24 11.89 -6.52 -18.71
N LEU A 25 11.34 -6.62 -17.49
CA LEU A 25 10.69 -7.83 -17.01
C LEU A 25 9.48 -8.18 -17.89
N SER A 26 8.60 -7.20 -18.14
CA SER A 26 7.43 -7.36 -19.00
C SER A 26 7.79 -7.83 -20.41
N ASP A 27 8.82 -7.22 -21.01
CA ASP A 27 9.28 -7.56 -22.36
C ASP A 27 9.92 -8.95 -22.41
N SER A 28 10.73 -9.29 -21.40
CA SER A 28 11.45 -10.58 -21.35
C SER A 28 10.53 -11.76 -21.05
N THR A 29 9.48 -11.56 -20.25
CA THR A 29 8.56 -12.63 -19.86
C THR A 29 7.24 -12.58 -20.60
N GLU A 30 7.12 -11.71 -21.61
CA GLU A 30 5.90 -11.46 -22.40
C GLU A 30 4.65 -11.28 -21.50
N THR A 31 4.85 -10.66 -20.34
CA THR A 31 3.82 -10.53 -19.31
C THR A 31 3.44 -9.07 -19.14
N PRO A 32 2.15 -8.71 -19.22
CA PRO A 32 1.74 -7.32 -19.09
C PRO A 32 2.20 -6.69 -17.77
N VAL A 33 2.77 -5.48 -17.84
CA VAL A 33 3.16 -4.67 -16.66
C VAL A 33 2.03 -4.60 -15.63
N SER A 34 0.78 -4.44 -16.05
CA SER A 34 -0.39 -4.40 -15.17
C SER A 34 -0.56 -5.67 -14.33
N LEU A 35 -0.26 -6.84 -14.91
CA LEU A 35 -0.36 -8.13 -14.23
C LEU A 35 0.79 -8.32 -13.23
N ILE A 36 2.00 -7.89 -13.60
CA ILE A 36 3.17 -7.88 -12.70
C ILE A 36 2.89 -6.99 -11.49
N ILE A 37 2.39 -5.76 -11.72
CA ILE A 37 2.00 -4.82 -10.65
C ILE A 37 0.96 -5.46 -9.73
N LYS A 38 -0.02 -6.17 -10.30
CA LYS A 38 -1.05 -6.89 -9.51
C LYS A 38 -0.41 -7.91 -8.58
N TRP A 39 0.52 -8.74 -9.06
CA TRP A 39 1.20 -9.73 -8.21
C TRP A 39 2.10 -9.11 -7.14
N ILE A 40 2.73 -7.98 -7.43
CA ILE A 40 3.47 -7.20 -6.43
C ILE A 40 2.51 -6.68 -5.34
N ARG A 41 1.38 -6.10 -5.74
CA ARG A 41 0.35 -5.58 -4.80
C ARG A 41 -0.31 -6.68 -3.98
N ASP A 42 -0.49 -7.86 -4.57
CA ASP A 42 -1.00 -9.07 -3.90
C ASP A 42 0.05 -9.71 -2.97
N GLY A 43 1.29 -9.22 -2.96
CA GLY A 43 2.39 -9.76 -2.14
C GLY A 43 2.95 -11.09 -2.65
N ARG A 44 2.61 -11.49 -3.88
CA ARG A 44 3.11 -12.72 -4.51
C ARG A 44 4.53 -12.55 -5.06
N ILE A 45 4.92 -11.32 -5.39
CA ILE A 45 6.28 -10.93 -5.80
C ILE A 45 6.81 -9.94 -4.77
N SER A 46 7.98 -10.24 -4.21
CA SER A 46 8.68 -9.32 -3.32
C SER A 46 9.57 -8.39 -4.13
N THR A 47 9.52 -7.09 -3.82
CA THR A 47 10.37 -6.05 -4.42
C THR A 47 11.57 -5.70 -3.55
N SER A 48 11.69 -6.27 -2.34
CA SER A 48 12.75 -5.92 -1.37
C SER A 48 14.16 -6.14 -1.90
N ASP A 49 14.35 -7.14 -2.75
CA ASP A 49 15.64 -7.49 -3.35
C ASP A 49 15.86 -6.86 -4.75
N HIS A 50 14.91 -6.03 -5.21
CA HIS A 50 14.83 -5.51 -6.58
C HIS A 50 14.70 -3.98 -6.59
N PRO A 51 15.81 -3.24 -6.40
CA PRO A 51 15.77 -1.78 -6.23
C PRO A 51 15.36 -1.01 -7.49
N GLU A 52 15.43 -1.62 -8.67
CA GLU A 52 15.03 -0.99 -9.93
C GLU A 52 13.56 -1.27 -10.30
N LEU A 53 12.88 -2.16 -9.56
CA LEU A 53 11.52 -2.62 -9.84
C LEU A 53 10.47 -1.62 -9.32
N HIS A 54 10.56 -0.38 -9.80
CA HIS A 54 9.62 0.68 -9.48
C HIS A 54 8.29 0.46 -10.20
N TYR A 55 7.18 0.72 -9.51
CA TYR A 55 5.83 0.66 -10.07
C TYR A 55 4.97 1.82 -9.56
N PRO A 56 3.90 2.21 -10.27
CA PRO A 56 3.09 3.36 -9.89
C PRO A 56 2.26 3.13 -8.62
N CYS A 57 2.31 4.11 -7.72
CA CYS A 57 1.44 4.24 -6.55
C CYS A 57 -0.03 4.30 -6.96
N GLU A 58 -0.90 3.56 -6.27
CA GLU A 58 -2.33 3.52 -6.63
C GLU A 58 -3.07 4.84 -6.35
N SER A 59 -2.57 5.68 -5.45
CA SER A 59 -3.22 6.95 -5.11
C SER A 59 -2.73 8.13 -5.94
N CYS A 60 -1.45 8.21 -6.28
CA CYS A 60 -0.86 9.40 -6.91
C CYS A 60 -0.04 9.11 -8.17
N GLY A 61 0.17 7.84 -8.53
CA GLY A 61 0.96 7.45 -9.71
C GLY A 61 2.47 7.59 -9.55
N ALA A 62 2.98 8.16 -8.46
CA ALA A 62 4.41 8.27 -8.20
C ALA A 62 5.08 6.89 -8.11
N PRO A 63 6.34 6.74 -8.56
CA PRO A 63 7.06 5.47 -8.48
C PRO A 63 7.22 5.04 -7.01
N THR A 64 6.88 3.79 -6.72
CA THR A 64 7.06 3.14 -5.42
C THR A 64 7.80 1.82 -5.60
N LEU A 65 8.58 1.45 -4.58
CA LEU A 65 9.29 0.18 -4.51
C LEU A 65 8.64 -0.79 -3.54
N GLU A 66 7.73 -0.34 -2.68
CA GLU A 66 7.11 -1.18 -1.66
C GLU A 66 5.63 -0.86 -1.49
N GLY A 67 4.85 -1.90 -1.24
CA GLY A 67 3.43 -1.82 -0.89
C GLY A 67 2.56 -1.24 -1.99
N LYS A 68 1.30 -0.96 -1.64
CA LYS A 68 0.29 -0.44 -2.57
C LYS A 68 0.40 1.08 -2.81
N TYR A 69 0.93 1.79 -1.82
CA TYR A 69 1.02 3.24 -1.79
C TYR A 69 2.45 3.67 -1.51
N CYS A 70 2.92 4.73 -2.18
CA CYS A 70 4.18 5.35 -1.86
C CYS A 70 4.16 5.91 -0.42
N LYS A 71 5.34 6.05 0.19
CA LYS A 71 5.50 6.56 1.56
C LYS A 71 4.70 7.84 1.85
N PRO A 72 4.72 8.89 1.00
CA PRO A 72 3.92 10.09 1.22
C PRO A 72 2.40 9.84 1.28
N CYS A 73 1.88 8.98 0.40
CA CYS A 73 0.46 8.61 0.40
C CYS A 73 0.09 7.80 1.64
N LYS A 74 0.96 6.87 2.06
CA LYS A 74 0.78 6.09 3.28
C LYS A 74 0.76 7.00 4.52
N ASP A 75 1.73 7.90 4.63
CA ASP A 75 1.85 8.84 5.76
C ASP A 75 0.62 9.76 5.84
N ARG A 76 0.15 10.27 4.69
CA ARG A 76 -1.08 11.07 4.62
C ARG A 76 -2.31 10.31 5.10
N LEU A 77 -2.45 9.05 4.69
CA LEU A 77 -3.56 8.20 5.13
C LEU A 77 -3.50 7.95 6.63
N THR A 78 -2.36 7.52 7.16
CA THR A 78 -2.16 7.27 8.60
C THR A 78 -2.47 8.50 9.42
N LYS A 79 -1.96 9.67 9.01
CA LYS A 79 -2.24 10.94 9.68
C LYS A 79 -3.73 11.28 9.68
N GLY A 80 -4.42 11.10 8.55
CA GLY A 80 -5.87 11.33 8.46
C GLY A 80 -6.64 10.44 9.44
N PHE A 81 -6.31 9.15 9.52
CA PHE A 81 -6.94 8.23 10.48
C PHE A 81 -6.67 8.61 11.94
N GLU A 82 -5.45 9.03 12.26
CA GLU A 82 -5.10 9.46 13.62
C GLU A 82 -5.87 10.72 14.03
N GLN A 83 -5.99 11.70 13.14
CA GLN A 83 -6.75 12.92 13.37
C GLN A 83 -8.23 12.61 13.62
N THR A 84 -8.88 11.83 12.75
CA THR A 84 -10.28 11.44 12.94
C THR A 84 -10.47 10.67 14.25
N ARG A 85 -9.53 9.78 14.63
CA ARG A 85 -9.61 9.04 15.90
C ARG A 85 -9.49 9.95 17.12
N GLN A 86 -8.64 10.98 17.06
CA GLN A 86 -8.50 11.98 18.12
C GLN A 86 -9.79 12.79 18.25
N GLU A 87 -10.31 13.31 17.15
CA GLU A 87 -11.56 14.08 17.11
C GLU A 87 -12.73 13.29 17.72
N LEU A 88 -12.90 12.02 17.34
CA LEU A 88 -13.94 11.14 17.91
C LEU A 88 -13.76 10.92 19.42
N THR A 89 -12.51 10.81 19.89
CA THR A 89 -12.20 10.62 21.30
C THR A 89 -12.53 11.88 22.12
N GLU A 90 -12.15 13.05 21.60
CA GLU A 90 -12.45 14.35 22.20
C GLU A 90 -13.96 14.60 22.26
N HIS A 91 -14.68 14.31 21.18
CA HIS A 91 -16.13 14.47 21.12
C HIS A 91 -16.82 13.59 22.18
N ARG A 92 -16.41 12.32 22.30
CA ARG A 92 -16.93 11.39 23.31
C ARG A 92 -16.65 11.87 24.75
N ASN A 93 -15.43 12.34 25.02
CA ASN A 93 -15.05 12.84 26.35
C ASN A 93 -15.85 14.10 26.72
N ASN A 94 -16.05 15.01 25.76
CA ASN A 94 -16.84 16.23 25.97
C ASN A 94 -18.31 15.91 26.29
N GLU A 95 -18.93 14.95 25.59
CA GLU A 95 -20.30 14.51 25.89
C GLU A 95 -20.43 13.86 27.28
N GLN A 96 -19.48 12.99 27.64
CA GLN A 96 -19.45 12.36 28.98
C GLN A 96 -19.30 13.40 30.10
N ASN A 97 -18.42 14.39 29.92
CA ASN A 97 -18.18 15.42 30.91
C ASN A 97 -19.40 16.34 31.07
N ARG A 98 -20.08 16.68 29.97
CA ARG A 98 -21.36 17.42 29.99
C ARG A 98 -22.42 16.65 30.78
N SER A 99 -22.61 15.36 30.49
CA SER A 99 -23.58 14.51 31.21
C SER A 99 -23.29 14.43 32.72
N ALA A 100 -22.04 14.21 33.11
CA ALA A 100 -21.62 14.17 34.51
C ALA A 100 -21.80 15.51 35.24
N TYR A 101 -21.66 16.64 34.53
CA TYR A 101 -21.96 17.97 35.06
C TYR A 101 -23.47 18.15 35.32
N TYR A 102 -24.33 17.78 34.37
CA TYR A 102 -25.78 17.88 34.53
C TYR A 102 -26.31 16.99 35.66
N HIS A 103 -25.81 15.76 35.82
CA HIS A 103 -26.21 14.89 36.92
C HIS A 103 -25.82 15.43 38.31
N ARG A 104 -24.65 16.08 38.45
CA ARG A 104 -24.21 16.69 39.72
C ARG A 104 -25.00 17.94 40.11
N ARG A 105 -25.61 18.64 39.15
CA ARG A 105 -26.37 19.87 39.41
C ARG A 105 -27.83 19.62 39.81
N ASN A 106 -28.37 18.44 39.50
CA ASN A 106 -29.77 18.06 39.74
C ASN A 106 -29.98 17.21 41.00
N ASN A 107 -28.93 16.98 41.79
CA ASN A 107 -28.95 16.31 43.11
C ASN A 107 -28.44 17.28 44.17
#